data_AF-A0A7C3RHA3-F1
#
_entry.id   AF-A0A7C3RHA3-F1
#
_cell.length_a   1.000
_cell.length_b   1.000
_cell.length_c   1.000
_cell.angle_alpha   90.00
_cell.angle_beta   90.00
_cell.angle_gamma   90.00
#
_symmetry.space_group_name_H-M   'P 1'
#
loop_
_entity.id
_entity.type
_entity.pdbx_description
1 polymer ?
#
loop_
_entity_poly.entity_id
_entity_poly.type
_entity_poly.pdbx_seq_one_letter_code
_entity_poly.pdbx_strand_id
1 'polypeptide(L)'
;MGICKICGLNSSYVSSFLSLCSNCIKEKFEKALPYIEKAHKISRLKFGLPPSPPRDERGRKCKVCINQCIIPENSVGFCGSLPYGSLDWYYDPLPTNCVADKVCDGSKKIGMKNLAVFYRSCSFNCLFCQNWHFK
;
A
#
# COMPACT_ATOMS: atom_id res chain seq x y z
N MET A 1 7.65 -8.46 -19.40
CA MET A 1 8.95 -7.97 -18.87
C MET A 1 8.90 -6.45 -18.79
N GLY A 2 9.49 -5.85 -17.75
CA GLY A 2 9.59 -4.40 -17.60
C GLY A 2 11.03 -3.93 -17.72
N ILE A 3 11.20 -2.61 -17.93
CA ILE A 3 12.51 -1.98 -18.11
C ILE A 3 12.70 -0.91 -17.04
N CYS A 4 13.82 -0.99 -16.31
CA CYS A 4 14.17 0.01 -15.31
C CYS A 4 14.52 1.34 -15.99
N LYS A 5 13.83 2.43 -15.62
CA LYS A 5 14.07 3.76 -16.20
C LYS A 5 15.39 4.41 -15.78
N ILE A 6 16.06 3.88 -14.77
CA ILE A 6 17.33 4.43 -14.26
C ILE A 6 18.55 3.72 -14.86
N CYS A 7 18.54 2.39 -14.92
CA CYS A 7 19.69 1.61 -15.38
C CYS A 7 19.47 0.83 -16.69
N GLY A 8 18.26 0.88 -17.26
CA GLY A 8 17.94 0.16 -18.50
C GLY A 8 17.75 -1.36 -18.34
N LEU A 9 17.89 -1.91 -17.14
CA LEU A 9 17.70 -3.35 -16.89
C LEU A 9 16.32 -3.81 -17.36
N ASN A 10 16.31 -4.73 -18.33
CA ASN A 10 15.10 -5.42 -18.79
C ASN A 10 14.99 -6.77 -18.09
N SER A 11 13.92 -6.99 -17.33
CA SER A 11 13.76 -8.22 -16.55
C SER A 11 12.28 -8.51 -16.25
N SER A 12 11.96 -9.79 -16.03
CA SER A 12 10.65 -10.22 -15.52
C SER A 12 10.41 -9.72 -14.08
N TYR A 13 11.47 -9.47 -13.32
CA TYR A 13 11.42 -8.94 -11.96
C TYR A 13 11.22 -7.41 -11.91
N VAL A 14 11.20 -6.73 -13.06
CA VAL A 14 10.88 -5.31 -13.15
C VAL A 14 9.42 -5.17 -13.57
N SER A 15 8.61 -4.57 -12.70
CA SER A 15 7.22 -4.23 -13.03
C SER A 15 7.19 -3.17 -14.14
N SER A 16 6.37 -3.36 -15.17
CA SER A 16 6.13 -2.33 -16.19
C SER A 16 5.39 -1.11 -15.60
N PHE A 17 4.58 -1.31 -14.56
CA PHE A 17 3.85 -0.21 -13.92
C PHE A 17 4.77 0.71 -13.12
N LEU A 18 5.69 0.15 -12.32
CA LEU A 18 6.66 0.92 -11.54
C LEU A 18 7.88 1.34 -12.39
N SER A 19 8.27 0.50 -13.35
CA SER A 19 9.43 0.69 -14.23
C SER A 19 10.75 0.96 -13.49
N LEU A 20 10.97 0.32 -12.34
CA LEU A 20 12.20 0.40 -11.54
C LEU A 20 12.62 -0.99 -11.05
N CYS A 21 13.93 -1.25 -11.02
CA CYS A 21 14.47 -2.45 -10.37
C CYS A 21 14.79 -2.19 -8.89
N SER A 22 14.86 -3.26 -8.10
CA SER A 22 15.15 -3.21 -6.66
C SER A 22 16.47 -2.50 -6.33
N ASN A 23 17.54 -2.73 -7.10
CA ASN A 23 18.84 -2.10 -6.86
C ASN A 23 18.76 -0.58 -7.03
N CYS A 24 18.10 -0.09 -8.09
CA CYS A 24 17.95 1.35 -8.29
C CYS A 24 17.08 2.01 -7.21
N ILE A 25 16.06 1.32 -6.69
CA ILE A 25 15.26 1.83 -5.57
C ILE A 25 16.13 1.99 -4.32
N LYS A 26 16.99 1.01 -4.02
CA LYS A 26 17.84 1.00 -2.81
C LYS A 26 19.04 1.95 -2.90
N GLU A 27 19.74 1.95 -4.03
CA GLU A 27 21.03 2.62 -4.19
C GLU A 27 20.91 4.02 -4.83
N LYS A 28 19.82 4.29 -5.54
CA LYS A 28 19.60 5.54 -6.29
C LYS A 28 18.23 6.14 -5.95
N PHE A 29 17.87 6.11 -4.67
CA PHE A 29 16.53 6.44 -4.19
C PHE A 29 16.05 7.82 -4.65
N GLU A 30 16.89 8.86 -4.59
CA GLU A 30 16.52 10.21 -5.06
C GLU A 30 16.11 10.22 -6.53
N LYS A 31 16.80 9.46 -7.38
CA LYS A 31 16.45 9.31 -8.81
C LYS A 31 15.20 8.44 -9.01
N ALA A 32 14.94 7.50 -8.09
CA ALA A 32 13.80 6.60 -8.14
C ALA A 32 12.51 7.23 -7.62
N LEU A 33 12.61 8.14 -6.64
CA LEU A 33 11.49 8.72 -5.92
C LEU A 33 10.42 9.33 -6.84
N PRO A 34 10.74 10.12 -7.88
CA PRO A 34 9.72 10.67 -8.78
C PRO A 34 8.88 9.59 -9.49
N TYR A 35 9.50 8.47 -9.87
CA TYR A 35 8.80 7.34 -10.50
C TYR A 35 7.93 6.59 -9.49
N ILE A 36 8.44 6.39 -8.28
CA ILE A 36 7.71 5.77 -7.16
C ILE A 36 6.46 6.61 -6.85
N GLU A 37 6.62 7.91 -6.58
CA GLU A 37 5.51 8.80 -6.29
C GLU A 37 4.49 8.83 -7.42
N LYS A 38 4.94 8.91 -8.68
CA LYS A 38 4.05 8.90 -9.84
C LYS A 38 3.22 7.62 -9.90
N ALA A 39 3.84 6.46 -9.69
CA ALA A 39 3.15 5.17 -9.68
C ALA A 39 2.09 5.11 -8.56
N HIS A 40 2.43 5.53 -7.34
CA HIS A 40 1.49 5.61 -6.22
C HIS A 40 0.33 6.56 -6.50
N LYS A 41 0.60 7.78 -6.96
CA LYS A 41 -0.42 8.79 -7.33
C LYS A 41 -1.39 8.22 -8.36
N ILE A 42 -0.89 7.63 -9.45
CA ILE A 42 -1.72 7.01 -10.49
C ILE A 42 -2.56 5.86 -9.92
N SER A 43 -1.98 5.00 -9.08
CA SER A 43 -2.71 3.87 -8.49
C SER A 43 -3.93 4.33 -7.67
N ARG A 44 -3.79 5.43 -6.93
CA ARG A 44 -4.83 5.94 -6.03
C ARG A 44 -5.92 6.67 -6.76
N LEU A 45 -5.57 7.47 -7.77
CA LEU A 45 -6.53 8.18 -8.60
C LEU A 45 -7.52 7.23 -9.30
N LYS A 46 -7.06 6.03 -9.70
CA LYS A 46 -7.94 4.99 -10.29
C LYS A 46 -9.05 4.51 -9.35
N PHE A 47 -8.88 4.70 -8.05
CA PHE A 47 -9.88 4.34 -7.04
C PHE A 47 -10.63 5.56 -6.50
N GLY A 48 -10.45 6.75 -7.09
CA GLY A 48 -11.06 7.99 -6.57
C GLY A 48 -10.48 8.44 -5.23
N LEU A 49 -9.31 7.92 -4.84
CA LEU A 49 -8.67 8.24 -3.57
C LEU A 49 -7.66 9.40 -3.71
N PRO A 50 -7.45 10.21 -2.66
CA PRO A 50 -6.50 11.31 -2.69
C PRO A 50 -5.08 10.84 -3.06
N PRO A 51 -4.35 11.48 -3.98
CA PRO A 51 -3.03 11.02 -4.44
C PRO A 51 -1.93 11.09 -3.37
N SER A 52 -2.11 11.94 -2.36
CA SER A 52 -1.26 12.10 -1.17
C SER A 52 -2.15 12.35 0.05
N PRO A 53 -1.63 12.23 1.29
CA PRO A 53 -2.38 12.60 2.47
C PRO A 53 -2.87 14.06 2.37
N PRO A 54 -4.17 14.33 2.55
CA PRO A 54 -4.68 15.70 2.45
C PRO A 54 -4.16 16.56 3.60
N ARG A 55 -3.88 17.82 3.30
CA ARG A 55 -3.24 18.82 4.18
C ARG A 55 -3.97 20.17 4.09
N ASP A 56 -5.30 20.15 4.02
CA ASP A 56 -6.08 21.37 3.89
C ASP A 56 -6.03 22.19 5.18
N GLU A 57 -5.67 23.48 5.12
CA GLU A 57 -5.49 24.32 6.31
C GLU A 57 -6.77 24.48 7.15
N ARG A 58 -7.95 24.39 6.51
CA ARG A 58 -9.27 24.54 7.15
C ARG A 58 -9.95 23.20 7.39
N GLY A 59 -9.28 22.09 7.07
CA GLY A 59 -9.83 20.75 7.18
C GLY A 59 -9.85 20.20 8.62
N ARG A 60 -10.55 19.07 8.80
CA ARG A 60 -10.56 18.32 10.05
C ARG A 60 -9.27 17.52 10.19
N LYS A 61 -8.53 17.73 11.28
CA LYS A 61 -7.33 16.94 11.59
C LYS A 61 -7.69 15.54 12.14
N CYS A 62 -7.22 14.50 11.44
CA CYS A 62 -7.26 13.11 11.89
C CYS A 62 -5.91 12.73 12.54
N LYS A 63 -5.94 12.08 13.71
CA LYS A 63 -4.72 11.69 14.46
C LYS A 63 -4.53 10.17 14.60
N VAL A 64 -5.30 9.36 13.87
CA VAL A 64 -5.35 7.90 14.03
C VAL A 64 -4.08 7.19 13.53
N CYS A 65 -3.39 7.75 12.54
CA CYS A 65 -2.18 7.14 11.97
C CYS A 65 -1.14 8.21 11.57
N ILE A 66 0.02 7.74 11.10
CA ILE A 66 1.17 8.59 10.75
C ILE A 66 0.87 9.63 9.66
N ASN A 67 -0.13 9.39 8.80
CA ASN A 67 -0.51 10.34 7.76
C ASN A 67 -1.01 11.68 8.33
N GLN A 68 -1.61 11.66 9.52
CA GLN A 68 -2.17 12.84 10.19
C GLN A 68 -2.96 13.78 9.25
N CYS A 69 -3.87 13.22 8.45
CA CYS A 69 -4.58 13.95 7.41
C CYS A 69 -5.30 15.19 7.96
N ILE A 70 -5.30 16.28 7.21
CA ILE A 70 -6.17 17.45 7.43
C ILE A 70 -7.16 17.46 6.27
N ILE A 71 -8.38 16.97 6.55
CA ILE A 71 -9.35 16.54 5.54
C ILE A 71 -10.31 17.70 5.25
N PRO A 72 -10.42 18.18 3.98
CA PRO A 72 -11.39 19.20 3.62
C PRO A 72 -12.83 18.75 3.88
N GLU A 73 -13.75 19.71 3.94
CA GLU A 73 -15.17 19.43 4.01
C GLU A 73 -15.63 18.60 2.79
N ASN A 74 -16.57 17.67 3.01
CA ASN A 74 -17.10 16.76 1.99
C ASN A 74 -16.05 15.91 1.25
N SER A 75 -14.85 15.76 1.82
CA SER A 75 -13.75 14.97 1.27
C SER A 75 -13.40 13.77 2.15
N VAL A 76 -12.54 12.89 1.65
CA VAL A 76 -12.10 11.68 2.35
C VAL A 76 -10.64 11.77 2.79
N GLY A 77 -10.27 10.99 3.80
CA GLY A 77 -8.89 10.86 4.23
C GLY A 77 -8.02 10.08 3.23
N PHE A 78 -6.73 9.95 3.54
CA PHE A 78 -5.84 9.12 2.72
C PHE A 78 -6.27 7.64 2.69
N CYS A 79 -6.90 7.16 3.75
CA CYS A 79 -7.51 5.83 3.81
C CYS A 79 -8.93 5.77 3.23
N GLY A 80 -9.44 6.82 2.58
CA GLY A 80 -10.85 6.88 2.18
C GLY A 80 -11.79 7.23 3.34
N SER A 81 -13.07 6.88 3.19
CA SER A 81 -14.11 7.07 4.22
C SER A 81 -14.37 5.75 4.91
N LEU A 82 -14.28 5.72 6.24
CA LEU A 82 -14.69 4.55 7.02
C LEU A 82 -15.83 4.92 7.98
N PRO A 83 -16.98 4.22 7.92
CA PRO A 83 -17.83 4.08 9.08
C PRO A 83 -17.01 3.38 10.17
N TYR A 84 -16.96 3.97 11.37
CA TYR A 84 -16.30 3.37 12.54
C TYR A 84 -16.67 1.89 12.68
N GLY A 85 -15.67 1.01 12.82
CA GLY A 85 -15.89 -0.42 13.08
C GLY A 85 -16.18 -1.31 11.86
N SER A 86 -15.96 -0.83 10.64
CA SER A 86 -16.13 -1.67 9.43
C SER A 86 -14.98 -2.68 9.28
N LEU A 87 -15.27 -3.95 9.55
CA LEU A 87 -14.33 -5.06 9.51
C LEU A 87 -14.80 -6.13 8.53
N ASP A 88 -13.85 -6.69 7.79
CA ASP A 88 -14.01 -7.96 7.08
C ASP A 88 -13.04 -8.99 7.65
N TRP A 89 -13.39 -10.26 7.49
CA TRP A 89 -12.54 -11.35 7.91
C TRP A 89 -12.49 -12.43 6.85
N TYR A 90 -11.37 -13.14 6.80
CA TYR A 90 -11.16 -14.26 5.89
C TYR A 90 -10.21 -15.28 6.52
N TYR A 91 -10.29 -16.53 6.06
CA TYR A 91 -9.31 -17.54 6.44
C TYR A 91 -8.07 -17.41 5.58
N ASP A 92 -6.96 -17.04 6.20
CA ASP A 92 -5.67 -16.84 5.54
C ASP A 92 -4.80 -18.09 5.69
N PRO A 93 -4.40 -18.77 4.60
CA PRO A 93 -3.54 -19.94 4.66
C PRO A 93 -2.18 -19.65 5.32
N LEU A 94 -1.67 -20.62 6.07
CA LEU A 94 -0.33 -20.57 6.66
C LEU A 94 0.70 -21.34 5.79
N PRO A 95 1.91 -20.78 5.58
CA PRO A 95 2.41 -19.49 6.08
C PRO A 95 1.78 -18.26 5.40
N THR A 96 1.43 -17.24 6.18
CA THR A 96 0.83 -15.98 5.69
C THR A 96 1.90 -14.98 5.27
N ASN A 97 1.59 -14.12 4.29
CA ASN A 97 2.42 -12.98 3.94
C ASN A 97 2.45 -11.88 5.01
N CYS A 98 1.49 -11.87 5.94
CA CYS A 98 1.29 -10.81 6.94
C CYS A 98 2.17 -10.97 8.19
N VAL A 99 2.80 -12.12 8.38
CA VAL A 99 3.59 -12.41 9.58
C VAL A 99 4.97 -12.90 9.19
N ALA A 100 5.99 -12.25 9.76
CA ALA A 100 7.39 -12.53 9.50
C ALA A 100 7.72 -14.02 9.73
N ASP A 101 7.91 -14.72 8.62
CA ASP A 101 8.06 -16.17 8.44
C ASP A 101 9.05 -16.83 9.42
N LYS A 102 10.06 -16.10 9.93
CA LYS A 102 11.10 -16.67 10.79
C LYS A 102 10.84 -16.54 12.30
N VAL A 103 9.96 -15.65 12.74
CA VAL A 103 9.74 -15.37 14.17
C VAL A 103 8.39 -15.86 14.69
N CYS A 104 7.49 -16.28 13.80
CA CYS A 104 6.17 -16.77 14.16
C CYS A 104 6.07 -18.27 13.96
N ASP A 105 5.62 -19.01 14.96
CA ASP A 105 5.34 -20.45 14.83
C ASP A 105 4.28 -20.78 13.76
N GLY A 106 3.48 -19.79 13.35
CA GLY A 106 2.56 -19.91 12.23
C GLY A 106 3.26 -20.30 10.92
N SER A 107 4.55 -19.99 10.73
CA SER A 107 5.28 -20.38 9.53
C SER A 107 5.48 -21.88 9.36
N LYS A 108 5.48 -22.62 10.48
CA LYS A 108 5.63 -24.08 10.51
C LYS A 108 4.29 -24.81 10.35
N LYS A 109 3.16 -24.09 10.40
CA LYS A 109 1.80 -24.65 10.41
C LYS A 109 1.23 -24.77 8.99
N ILE A 110 1.98 -25.43 8.11
CA ILE A 110 1.61 -25.61 6.69
C ILE A 110 0.25 -26.31 6.60
N GLY A 111 -0.64 -25.77 5.76
CA GLY A 111 -1.99 -26.31 5.53
C GLY A 111 -3.03 -25.89 6.58
N MET A 112 -2.61 -25.21 7.65
CA MET A 112 -3.54 -24.57 8.59
C MET A 112 -3.97 -23.19 8.08
N LYS A 113 -4.98 -22.59 8.74
CA LYS A 113 -5.47 -21.25 8.41
C LYS A 113 -5.55 -20.39 9.66
N ASN A 114 -5.22 -19.12 9.51
CA ASN A 114 -5.50 -18.07 10.49
C ASN A 114 -6.85 -17.41 10.18
N LEU A 115 -7.50 -16.87 11.21
CA LEU A 115 -8.58 -15.90 11.02
C LEU A 115 -7.96 -14.51 10.87
N ALA A 116 -7.86 -14.02 9.63
CA ALA A 116 -7.40 -12.66 9.37
C ALA A 116 -8.58 -11.70 9.46
N VAL A 117 -8.36 -10.56 10.13
CA VAL A 117 -9.33 -9.47 10.24
C VAL A 117 -8.71 -8.24 9.59
N PHE A 118 -9.41 -7.65 8.64
CA PHE A 118 -8.98 -6.48 7.90
C PHE A 118 -9.97 -5.34 8.09
N TYR A 119 -9.44 -4.16 8.41
CA TYR A 119 -10.25 -2.94 8.36
C TYR A 119 -10.58 -2.66 6.89
N ARG A 120 -11.83 -2.34 6.56
CA ARG A 120 -12.26 -2.07 5.17
C ARG A 120 -11.52 -0.90 4.48
N SER A 121 -10.50 -0.32 5.10
CA SER A 121 -9.53 0.56 4.45
C SER A 121 -8.13 0.44 5.07
N CYS A 122 -7.13 0.98 4.36
CA CYS A 122 -5.74 1.00 4.81
C CYS A 122 -5.16 2.43 4.78
N SER A 123 -4.31 2.74 5.75
CA SER A 123 -3.54 3.99 5.79
C SER A 123 -2.29 3.96 4.90
N PHE A 124 -1.94 2.80 4.33
CA PHE A 124 -0.80 2.62 3.43
C PHE A 124 -1.24 2.57 1.96
N ASN A 125 -0.27 2.73 1.05
CA ASN A 125 -0.47 2.54 -0.38
C ASN A 125 0.59 1.59 -0.94
N CYS A 126 0.54 0.31 -0.58
CA CYS A 126 1.47 -0.69 -1.12
C CYS A 126 1.11 -1.00 -2.58
N LEU A 127 2.05 -0.79 -3.52
CA LEU A 127 1.87 -1.29 -4.89
C LEU A 127 1.83 -2.83 -4.84
N PHE A 128 0.90 -3.44 -5.59
CA PHE A 128 0.67 -4.89 -5.61
C PHE A 128 0.19 -5.48 -4.28
N CYS A 129 -0.54 -4.69 -3.48
CA CYS A 129 -1.21 -5.17 -2.28
C CYS A 129 -2.18 -6.33 -2.60
N GLN A 130 -2.12 -7.43 -1.84
CA GLN A 130 -3.05 -8.55 -1.99
C GLN A 130 -4.46 -8.20 -1.49
N ASN A 131 -4.57 -7.25 -0.56
CA ASN A 131 -5.83 -6.75 -0.01
C ASN A 131 -6.36 -5.52 -0.77
N TRP A 132 -6.03 -5.37 -2.06
CA TRP A 132 -6.40 -4.21 -2.89
C TRP A 132 -7.91 -4.02 -3.07
N HIS A 133 -8.70 -5.08 -2.86
CA HIS A 133 -10.16 -5.06 -2.96
C HIS A 133 -10.80 -4.16 -1.90
N PHE A 134 -10.13 -3.97 -0.76
CA PHE A 134 -10.52 -3.02 0.29
C PHE A 134 -9.91 -1.66 -0.04
N LYS A 135 -10.71 -0.81 -0.69
CA LYS A 135 -10.31 0.47 -1.28
C LYS A 135 -11.17 1.60 -0.74
#